data_AF-A0A378ACR3-F1
#
_entry.id   AF-A0A378ACR3-F1
#
_cell.length_a   1.000
_cell.length_b   1.000
_cell.length_c   1.000
_cell.angle_alpha   90.00
_cell.angle_beta   90.00
_cell.angle_gamma   90.00
#
_symmetry.space_group_name_H-M   'P 1'
#
loop_
_entity.id
_entity.type
_entity.pdbx_description
1 polymer ?
#
loop_
_entity_poly.entity_id
_entity_poly.type
_entity_poly.pdbx_seq_one_letter_code
_entity_poly.pdbx_strand_id
1 'polypeptide(L)'
;MRDLLTAHQVKLEIQELEYDAWHRGEVVSDIWLNSVNFTLPIEFSLFAYLYEVPLIQRCIPIDWQADACRWRAGEFNPATWSQRLLAGQHIVPLIHHWLMIQGQRSMRGVRMNTLGWFDFKSAWFAPPEP
;
A
#
# COMPACT_ATOMS: atom_id res chain seq x y z
N MET A 1 2.69 -18.81 -0.55
CA MET A 1 1.73 -18.74 0.57
C MET A 1 0.92 -20.02 0.70
N ARG A 2 0.25 -20.51 -0.38
CA ARG A 2 -0.49 -21.78 -0.34
C ARG A 2 0.33 -22.95 0.21
N ASP A 3 1.52 -23.19 -0.34
CA ASP A 3 2.36 -24.34 0.07
C ASP A 3 2.81 -24.21 1.53
N LEU A 4 3.17 -23.00 1.96
CA LEU A 4 3.54 -22.70 3.34
C LEU A 4 2.37 -23.03 4.30
N LEU A 5 1.17 -22.54 4.00
CA LEU A 5 -0.02 -22.78 4.82
C LEU A 5 -0.39 -24.26 4.86
N THR A 6 -0.30 -24.97 3.72
CA THR A 6 -0.55 -26.42 3.65
C THR A 6 0.41 -27.21 4.54
N ALA A 7 1.69 -26.82 4.63
CA ALA A 7 2.65 -27.45 5.53
C ALA A 7 2.26 -27.31 7.01
N HIS A 8 1.46 -26.30 7.34
CA HIS A 8 0.87 -26.08 8.66
C HIS A 8 -0.59 -26.55 8.76
N GLN A 9 -1.05 -27.40 7.82
CA GLN A 9 -2.42 -27.95 7.79
C GLN A 9 -3.51 -26.88 7.65
N VAL A 10 -3.16 -25.71 7.12
CA VAL A 10 -4.10 -24.61 6.83
C VAL A 10 -4.46 -24.65 5.35
N LYS A 11 -5.77 -24.82 5.06
CA LYS A 11 -6.31 -24.72 3.70
C LYS A 11 -6.47 -23.25 3.31
N LEU A 12 -5.85 -22.84 2.21
CA LEU A 12 -6.03 -21.50 1.64
C LEU A 12 -7.15 -21.50 0.60
N GLU A 13 -8.18 -20.70 0.84
CA GLU A 13 -9.22 -20.38 -0.14
C GLU A 13 -8.97 -18.97 -0.68
N ILE A 14 -8.97 -18.82 -2.00
CA ILE A 14 -8.70 -17.53 -2.66
C ILE A 14 -10.02 -16.97 -3.17
N GLN A 15 -10.29 -15.72 -2.80
CA GLN A 15 -11.42 -14.95 -3.31
C GLN A 15 -10.87 -13.81 -4.16
N GLU A 16 -11.31 -13.74 -5.41
CA GLU A 16 -11.01 -12.63 -6.31
C GLU A 16 -12.19 -11.67 -6.32
N LEU A 17 -11.92 -10.37 -6.16
CA LEU A 17 -12.93 -9.33 -5.98
C LEU A 17 -12.65 -8.17 -6.92
N GLU A 18 -13.72 -7.51 -7.37
CA GLU A 18 -13.60 -6.18 -7.96
C GLU A 18 -13.03 -5.19 -6.94
N TYR A 19 -12.19 -4.27 -7.43
CA TYR A 19 -11.47 -3.31 -6.57
C TYR A 19 -12.41 -2.55 -5.63
N ASP A 20 -13.57 -2.14 -6.13
CA ASP A 20 -14.57 -1.39 -5.38
C ASP A 20 -15.13 -2.17 -4.18
N ALA A 21 -15.40 -3.46 -4.36
CA ALA A 21 -15.88 -4.34 -3.31
C ALA A 21 -14.78 -4.61 -2.28
N TRP A 22 -13.54 -4.79 -2.75
CA TRP A 22 -12.34 -4.89 -1.91
C TRP A 22 -12.15 -3.62 -1.07
N HIS A 23 -12.15 -2.43 -1.70
CA HIS A 23 -11.88 -1.15 -1.06
C HIS A 23 -12.91 -0.83 0.03
N ARG A 24 -14.19 -1.15 -0.24
CA ARG A 24 -15.26 -0.97 0.74
C ARG A 24 -15.29 -2.07 1.80
N GLY A 25 -14.60 -3.21 1.60
CA GLY A 25 -14.65 -4.35 2.52
C GLY A 25 -16.05 -4.96 2.60
N GLU A 26 -16.68 -5.21 1.45
CA GLU A 26 -18.05 -5.76 1.35
C GLU A 26 -18.13 -7.27 1.59
N VAL A 27 -16.99 -7.95 1.51
CA VAL A 27 -16.86 -9.40 1.69
C VAL A 27 -16.16 -9.69 3.01
N VAL A 28 -16.37 -10.89 3.55
CA VAL A 28 -15.66 -11.37 4.74
C VAL A 28 -14.50 -12.26 4.30
N SER A 29 -13.30 -11.95 4.80
CA SER A 29 -12.10 -12.76 4.62
C SER A 29 -11.25 -12.69 5.88
N ASP A 30 -10.58 -13.79 6.23
CA ASP A 30 -9.64 -13.85 7.35
C ASP A 30 -8.36 -13.04 7.05
N ILE A 31 -7.96 -12.99 5.77
CA ILE A 31 -6.75 -12.31 5.31
C ILE A 31 -7.09 -11.47 4.09
N TRP A 32 -6.55 -10.25 4.09
CA TRP A 32 -6.59 -9.34 2.95
C TRP A 32 -5.18 -9.10 2.43
N LEU A 33 -5.02 -9.14 1.11
CA LEU A 33 -3.79 -8.70 0.46
C LEU A 33 -3.97 -7.27 -0.01
N ASN A 34 -2.92 -6.47 0.19
CA ASN A 34 -2.90 -5.07 -0.20
C ASN A 34 -1.48 -4.66 -0.61
N SER A 35 -1.38 -3.66 -1.47
CA SER A 35 -0.14 -2.98 -1.82
C SER A 35 -0.37 -1.47 -1.83
N VAL A 36 0.67 -0.72 -1.45
CA VAL A 36 0.59 0.73 -1.38
C VAL A 36 1.95 1.35 -1.69
N ASN A 37 1.91 2.49 -2.37
CA ASN A 37 3.05 3.37 -2.60
C ASN A 37 2.83 4.66 -1.80
N PHE A 38 3.87 5.15 -1.14
CA PHE A 38 3.79 6.37 -0.33
C PHE A 38 4.52 7.52 -1.01
N THR A 39 3.92 8.71 -0.97
CA THR A 39 4.66 9.96 -1.16
C THR A 39 5.38 10.37 0.12
N LEU A 40 6.39 11.22 -0.01
CA LEU A 40 6.98 11.88 1.15
C LEU A 40 6.08 13.03 1.61
N PRO A 41 6.01 13.30 2.94
CA PRO A 41 6.63 12.54 4.03
C PRO A 41 5.89 11.23 4.35
N ILE A 42 6.64 10.15 4.63
CA ILE A 42 6.09 8.81 4.87
C ILE A 42 5.18 8.78 6.09
N GLU A 43 5.53 9.53 7.13
CA GLU A 43 4.80 9.64 8.38
C GLU A 43 3.35 10.09 8.16
N PHE A 44 3.16 11.02 7.23
CA PHE A 44 1.84 11.49 6.81
C PHE A 44 1.16 10.44 5.94
N SER A 45 1.82 10.01 4.86
CA SER A 45 1.22 9.16 3.84
C SER A 45 0.79 7.79 4.37
N LEU A 46 1.54 7.23 5.32
CA LEU A 46 1.23 5.95 5.95
C LEU A 46 -0.09 6.03 6.73
N PHE A 47 -0.20 6.98 7.65
CA PHE A 47 -1.42 7.10 8.46
C PHE A 47 -2.62 7.51 7.60
N ALA A 48 -2.44 8.48 6.71
CA ALA A 48 -3.51 8.93 5.80
C ALA A 48 -4.07 7.76 4.99
N TYR A 49 -3.22 6.94 4.39
CA TYR A 49 -3.67 5.77 3.63
C TYR A 49 -4.45 4.77 4.49
N LEU A 50 -3.89 4.38 5.65
CA LEU A 50 -4.53 3.40 6.54
C LEU A 50 -5.87 3.92 7.09
N TYR A 51 -5.96 5.22 7.34
CA TYR A 51 -7.18 5.88 7.79
C TYR A 51 -8.20 6.03 6.65
N GLU A 52 -7.80 6.29 5.41
CA GLU A 52 -8.76 6.58 4.33
C GLU A 52 -9.39 5.33 3.69
N VAL A 53 -8.71 4.18 3.74
CA VAL A 53 -9.22 2.93 3.14
C VAL A 53 -10.28 2.28 4.05
N PRO A 54 -11.56 2.21 3.61
CA PRO A 54 -12.65 1.68 4.46
C PRO A 54 -12.44 0.24 4.90
N LEU A 55 -11.89 -0.61 4.04
CA LEU A 55 -11.53 -1.99 4.38
C LEU A 55 -10.64 -2.06 5.62
N ILE A 56 -9.62 -1.21 5.69
CA ILE A 56 -8.65 -1.23 6.79
C ILE A 56 -9.32 -0.84 8.11
N GLN A 57 -10.17 0.19 8.08
CA GLN A 57 -10.95 0.58 9.26
C GLN A 57 -11.90 -0.53 9.73
N ARG A 58 -12.49 -1.30 8.81
CA ARG A 58 -13.38 -2.42 9.15
C ARG A 58 -12.62 -3.60 9.77
N CYS A 59 -11.40 -3.88 9.29
CA CYS A 59 -10.63 -5.04 9.73
C CYS A 59 -9.83 -4.81 11.02
N ILE A 60 -9.46 -3.57 11.33
CA ILE A 60 -8.61 -3.26 12.48
C ILE A 60 -9.46 -2.55 13.55
N PRO A 61 -9.78 -3.23 14.67
CA PRO A 61 -10.70 -2.72 15.68
C PRO A 61 -10.01 -1.75 16.65
N ILE A 62 -9.56 -0.60 16.14
CA ILE A 62 -9.01 0.50 16.93
C ILE A 62 -9.90 1.74 16.83
N ASP A 63 -9.69 2.70 17.72
CA ASP A 63 -10.36 4.00 17.65
C ASP A 63 -9.68 4.91 16.63
N TRP A 64 -10.01 4.70 15.36
CA TRP A 64 -9.50 5.47 14.23
C TRP A 64 -9.77 6.97 14.35
N GLN A 65 -10.89 7.36 14.97
CA GLN A 65 -11.25 8.77 15.09
C GLN A 65 -10.43 9.47 16.18
N ALA A 66 -10.23 8.83 17.33
CA ALA A 66 -9.33 9.36 18.35
C ALA A 66 -7.89 9.50 17.84
N ASP A 67 -7.38 8.50 17.12
CA ASP A 67 -6.05 8.57 16.52
C ASP A 67 -5.95 9.67 15.45
N ALA A 68 -6.98 9.84 14.61
CA ALA A 68 -7.02 10.92 13.63
C ALA A 68 -7.08 12.31 14.28
N CYS A 69 -7.78 12.47 15.40
CA CYS A 69 -7.79 13.71 16.18
C CYS A 69 -6.38 14.03 16.72
N ARG A 70 -5.70 13.05 17.32
CA ARG A 70 -4.32 13.21 17.81
C ARG A 70 -3.35 13.53 16.67
N TRP A 71 -3.54 12.91 15.51
CA TRP A 71 -2.74 13.15 14.32
C TRP A 71 -2.88 14.58 13.81
N ARG A 72 -4.11 15.08 13.69
CA ARG A 72 -4.39 16.48 13.31
C ARG A 72 -3.86 17.48 14.35
N ALA A 73 -3.82 17.10 15.62
CA ALA A 73 -3.25 17.92 16.70
C ALA A 73 -1.71 17.90 16.77
N GLY A 74 -1.04 17.03 16.00
CA GLY A 74 0.42 16.86 16.07
C GLY A 74 0.91 16.05 17.28
N GLU A 75 0.01 15.38 18.00
CA GLU A 75 0.28 14.57 19.20
C GLU A 75 0.40 13.07 18.90
N PHE A 76 0.50 12.74 17.62
CA PHE A 76 0.56 11.39 17.10
C PHE A 76 2.00 11.03 16.75
N ASN A 77 2.47 9.89 17.27
CA ASN A 77 3.77 9.32 16.91
C ASN A 77 3.54 8.12 15.98
N PRO A 78 3.77 8.27 14.65
CA PRO A 78 3.52 7.21 13.68
C PRO A 78 4.35 5.95 13.92
N ALA A 79 5.58 6.08 14.43
CA ALA A 79 6.45 4.94 14.68
C ALA A 79 5.90 4.07 15.80
N THR A 80 5.58 4.68 16.95
CA THR A 80 4.99 3.95 18.10
C THR A 80 3.62 3.40 17.75
N TRP A 81 2.81 4.14 17.01
CA TRP A 81 1.50 3.67 16.56
C TRP A 81 1.61 2.47 15.61
N SER A 82 2.52 2.52 14.63
CA SER A 82 2.76 1.42 13.70
C SER A 82 3.26 0.17 14.42
N GLN A 83 4.14 0.32 15.41
CA GLN A 83 4.60 -0.81 16.23
C GLN A 83 3.45 -1.53 16.95
N ARG A 84 2.42 -0.80 17.41
CA ARG A 84 1.23 -1.41 18.04
C ARG A 84 0.46 -2.26 17.04
N LEU A 85 0.30 -1.78 15.79
CA LEU A 85 -0.36 -2.55 14.73
C LEU A 85 0.41 -3.83 14.38
N LEU A 86 1.74 -3.75 14.32
CA LEU A 86 2.60 -4.91 14.06
C LEU A 86 2.55 -5.93 15.21
N ALA A 87 2.61 -5.44 16.46
CA ALA A 87 2.55 -6.31 17.64
C ALA A 87 1.19 -7.04 17.75
N GLY A 88 0.10 -6.37 17.37
CA GLY A 88 -1.24 -6.97 17.28
C GLY A 88 -1.48 -7.82 16.03
N GLN A 89 -0.49 -7.93 15.14
CA GLN A 89 -0.59 -8.65 13.85
C GLN A 89 -1.75 -8.17 12.97
N HIS A 90 -2.22 -6.93 13.16
CA HIS A 90 -3.28 -6.33 12.36
C HIS A 90 -2.81 -6.01 10.94
N ILE A 91 -1.52 -5.74 10.78
CA ILE A 91 -0.84 -5.55 9.50
C ILE A 91 0.46 -6.34 9.55
N VAL A 92 0.72 -7.15 8.52
CA VAL A 92 1.96 -7.90 8.38
C VAL A 92 2.64 -7.46 7.08
N PRO A 93 3.68 -6.61 7.14
CA PRO A 93 4.45 -6.24 5.97
C PRO A 93 5.14 -7.46 5.39
N LEU A 94 4.89 -7.76 4.12
CA LEU A 94 5.49 -8.92 3.45
C LEU A 94 6.81 -8.56 2.80
N ILE A 95 6.81 -7.52 1.95
CA ILE A 95 7.97 -7.09 1.18
C ILE A 95 7.92 -5.59 0.89
N HIS A 96 9.10 -5.00 0.70
CA HIS A 96 9.24 -3.76 -0.06
C HIS A 96 9.54 -4.13 -1.51
N HIS A 97 8.77 -3.57 -2.45
CA HIS A 97 8.96 -3.82 -3.87
C HIS A 97 9.61 -2.62 -4.55
N TRP A 98 10.41 -2.89 -5.58
CA TRP A 98 11.00 -1.85 -6.43
C TRP A 98 10.21 -1.75 -7.72
N LEU A 99 9.90 -0.52 -8.10
CA LEU A 99 9.26 -0.22 -9.37
C LEU A 99 10.35 0.10 -10.40
N MET A 100 10.15 -0.38 -11.63
CA MET A 100 11.07 -0.15 -12.74
C MET A 100 10.25 0.30 -13.94
N ILE A 101 10.68 1.40 -14.57
CA ILE A 101 10.11 1.82 -15.84
C ILE A 101 10.76 1.01 -16.96
N GLN A 102 9.93 0.32 -17.73
CA GLN A 102 10.35 -0.29 -18.99
C GLN A 102 10.03 0.67 -20.14
N GLY A 103 11.04 1.03 -20.93
CA GLY A 103 10.91 1.95 -22.05
C GLY A 103 11.89 1.63 -23.17
N GLN A 104 11.70 2.25 -24.32
CA GLN A 104 12.62 2.09 -25.45
C GLN A 104 13.96 2.78 -25.16
N ARG A 105 15.06 2.25 -25.71
CA ARG A 105 16.42 2.79 -25.51
C ARG A 105 16.56 4.26 -25.93
N SER A 106 15.77 4.70 -26.91
CA SER A 106 15.72 6.08 -27.40
C SER A 106 14.96 7.03 -26.47
N MET A 107 14.19 6.53 -25.49
CA MET A 107 13.48 7.38 -24.54
C MET A 107 14.45 8.13 -23.62
N ARG A 108 14.15 9.40 -23.39
CA ARG A 108 14.89 10.35 -22.57
C ARG A 108 13.92 11.16 -21.72
N GLY A 109 14.43 11.71 -20.61
CA GLY A 109 13.64 12.56 -19.70
C GLY A 109 12.53 11.84 -18.93
N VAL A 110 12.51 10.50 -18.97
CA VAL A 110 11.56 9.67 -18.22
C VAL A 110 12.01 9.58 -16.76
N ARG A 111 11.13 9.96 -15.83
CA ARG A 111 11.37 9.85 -14.38
C ARG A 111 10.12 9.33 -13.70
N MET A 112 10.31 8.31 -12.85
CA MET A 112 9.25 7.81 -11.99
C MET A 112 9.14 8.68 -10.74
N ASN A 113 7.93 9.04 -10.34
CA ASN A 113 7.66 9.58 -9.01
C ASN A 113 7.52 8.44 -7.99
N THR A 114 7.41 8.80 -6.71
CA THR A 114 7.31 7.83 -5.60
C THR A 114 6.03 7.00 -5.62
N LEU A 115 5.03 7.38 -6.42
CA LEU A 115 3.79 6.63 -6.59
C LEU A 115 3.86 5.57 -7.71
N GLY A 116 4.98 5.49 -8.43
CA GLY A 116 5.14 4.58 -9.57
C GLY A 116 4.70 5.14 -10.91
N TRP A 117 4.31 6.42 -10.95
CA TRP A 117 3.89 7.08 -12.19
C TRP A 117 5.06 7.84 -12.82
N PHE A 118 5.04 7.98 -14.13
CA PHE A 118 5.88 8.94 -14.84
C PHE A 118 4.98 9.83 -15.70
N ASP A 119 5.44 11.04 -15.97
CA ASP A 119 4.72 11.95 -16.86
C ASP A 119 5.33 11.97 -18.26
N PHE A 120 4.49 12.32 -19.24
CA PHE A 120 4.89 12.51 -20.63
C PHE A 120 5.33 13.95 -20.94
N LYS A 121 5.32 14.87 -19.97
CA LYS A 121 5.68 16.27 -20.20
C LYS A 121 7.18 16.43 -20.42
N SER A 122 7.99 15.63 -19.72
CA SER A 122 9.44 15.61 -19.89
C SER A 122 9.97 14.45 -20.74
N ALA A 123 9.12 13.49 -21.11
CA ALA A 123 9.51 12.33 -21.89
C ALA A 123 9.63 12.68 -23.38
N TRP A 124 10.74 12.29 -24.02
CA TRP A 124 10.96 12.47 -25.45
C TRP A 124 11.81 11.34 -26.03
N PHE A 125 11.78 11.17 -27.35
CA PHE A 125 12.60 10.19 -28.07
C PHE A 125 13.80 10.87 -28.72
N ALA A 126 14.99 10.33 -28.51
CA ALA A 126 16.18 10.72 -29.25
C ALA A 126 15.96 10.49 -30.75
N PRO A 127 16.45 11.41 -31.62
CA PRO A 127 16.45 11.17 -33.05
C PRO A 127 17.17 9.86 -33.41
N PRO A 128 16.77 9.17 -34.50
CA PRO A 128 17.48 8.00 -34.98
C PRO A 128 18.93 8.36 -35.34
N GLU A 129 19.87 7.43 -35.08
CA GLU A 129 21.25 7.59 -35.53
C GLU A 129 21.30 7.55 -37.08
N PRO A 130 22.12 8.41 -37.72
CA PRO A 130 22.24 8.46 -39.18
C PRO A 130 22.89 7.21 -39.79
#